data_AF-A0A952RR12-F1
#
_entry.id   AF-A0A952RR12-F1
#
_cell.length_a   1.000
_cell.length_b   1.000
_cell.length_c   1.000
_cell.angle_alpha   90.00
_cell.angle_beta   90.00
_cell.angle_gamma   90.00
#
_symmetry.space_group_name_H-M   'P 1'
#
loop_
_entity.id
_entity.type
_entity.pdbx_description
1 polymer ?
#
loop_
_entity_poly.entity_id
_entity_poly.type
_entity_poly.pdbx_seq_one_letter_code
_entity_poly.pdbx_strand_id
1 'polypeptide(L)'
;MDAYARALSRRVTADSVVVDIGSGTGIAALIAARLGARAVHAIEINPAVHLLRDLAAENGLASKIHVHAASSFDVELSEKADVVVSDLRGAFALHDQHAEIVRDARARFLRPGGVMFPVADEFFVAGFESFELQHRLSLTAQSFERLGFRGEAALFSTLNTRHSERDLLQVTASDVVTTSTSWGAVDYGSWQGGVIAGTVALEATRDAEMHGLVVWFKARVDDDIEYENRPGTTMAYPRTVLPLLRPIRVARGARIEVTLRVDEQAVQWAWNVSATDVDRKEIALRQASFFGMPVGIETLRKASSSFAPERGPRAALASFVLSAMDGTASLHDIEERTAAAFPKHPRASLARQVRELVMRYAR
;
A
#
# COMPACT_ATOMS: atom_id res chain seq x y z
N MET A 1 10.16 -11.66 7.79
CA MET A 1 9.58 -12.50 8.86
C MET A 1 10.48 -12.65 10.09
N ASP A 2 11.80 -12.75 9.95
CA ASP A 2 12.71 -12.97 11.10
C ASP A 2 12.56 -11.94 12.22
N ALA A 3 12.40 -10.65 11.89
CA ALA A 3 12.13 -9.60 12.87
C ALA A 3 10.82 -9.85 13.65
N TYR A 4 9.74 -10.19 12.96
CA TYR A 4 8.46 -10.57 13.60
C TYR A 4 8.59 -11.81 14.46
N ALA A 5 9.31 -12.85 14.02
CA ALA A 5 9.53 -14.05 14.81
C ALA A 5 10.26 -13.75 16.13
N ARG A 6 11.30 -12.91 16.07
CA ARG A 6 12.02 -12.43 17.25
C ARG A 6 11.12 -11.62 18.18
N ALA A 7 10.33 -10.69 17.65
CA ALA A 7 9.41 -9.86 18.43
C ALA A 7 8.33 -10.72 19.13
N LEU A 8 7.72 -11.64 18.39
CA LEU A 8 6.76 -12.62 18.93
C LEU A 8 7.39 -13.45 20.05
N SER A 9 8.64 -13.92 19.88
CA SER A 9 9.31 -14.73 20.91
C SER A 9 9.54 -14.00 22.24
N ARG A 10 9.56 -12.65 22.22
CA ARG A 10 9.72 -11.83 23.45
C ARG A 10 8.40 -11.58 24.17
N ARG A 11 7.28 -11.56 23.45
CA ARG A 11 5.97 -11.11 23.99
C ARG A 11 4.96 -12.24 24.17
N VAL A 12 5.05 -13.31 23.38
CA VAL A 12 4.12 -14.44 23.45
C VAL A 12 4.44 -15.34 24.64
N THR A 13 3.43 -15.62 25.44
CA THR A 13 3.43 -16.55 26.58
C THR A 13 2.32 -17.60 26.42
N ALA A 14 2.28 -18.59 27.30
CA ALA A 14 1.21 -19.59 27.34
C ALA A 14 -0.19 -19.00 27.58
N ASP A 15 -0.27 -17.79 28.13
CA ASP A 15 -1.51 -17.06 28.39
C ASP A 15 -1.85 -16.03 27.29
N SER A 16 -1.01 -15.89 26.27
CA SER A 16 -1.20 -14.85 25.26
C SER A 16 -2.30 -15.20 24.26
N VAL A 17 -3.13 -14.20 23.95
CA VAL A 17 -3.99 -14.16 22.76
C VAL A 17 -3.31 -13.30 21.71
N VAL A 18 -3.17 -13.86 20.50
CA VAL A 18 -2.56 -13.17 19.37
C VAL A 18 -3.59 -12.98 18.27
N VAL A 19 -3.66 -11.78 17.70
CA VAL A 19 -4.46 -11.50 16.50
C VAL A 19 -3.50 -11.19 15.36
N ASP A 20 -3.62 -11.92 14.26
CA ASP A 20 -2.82 -11.77 13.04
C ASP A 20 -3.71 -11.23 11.92
N ILE A 21 -3.54 -9.96 11.56
CA ILE A 21 -4.39 -9.24 10.61
C ILE A 21 -3.69 -9.13 9.26
N GLY A 22 -4.40 -9.51 8.19
CA GLY A 22 -3.75 -9.72 6.90
C GLY A 22 -2.87 -10.96 6.94
N SER A 23 -3.39 -12.02 7.55
CA SER A 23 -2.61 -13.21 7.87
C SER A 23 -2.02 -13.90 6.63
N GLY A 24 -2.59 -13.68 5.44
CA GLY A 24 -2.18 -14.35 4.21
C GLY A 24 -2.24 -15.86 4.36
N THR A 25 -1.11 -16.54 4.19
CA THR A 25 -0.98 -18.00 4.45
C THR A 25 -0.76 -18.35 5.93
N GLY A 26 -0.62 -17.34 6.79
CA GLY A 26 -0.62 -17.48 8.25
C GLY A 26 0.72 -17.78 8.90
N ILE A 27 1.84 -17.36 8.31
CA ILE A 27 3.15 -17.63 8.87
C ILE A 27 3.34 -17.00 10.26
N ALA A 28 2.85 -15.77 10.50
CA ALA A 28 2.91 -15.14 11.82
C ALA A 28 2.02 -15.88 12.84
N ALA A 29 0.81 -16.26 12.44
CA ALA A 29 -0.07 -17.09 13.25
C ALA A 29 0.55 -18.44 13.66
N LEU A 30 1.20 -19.14 12.73
CA LEU A 30 1.91 -20.40 13.00
C LEU A 30 3.07 -20.19 14.00
N ILE A 31 3.85 -19.12 13.83
CA ILE A 31 4.93 -18.77 14.75
C ILE A 31 4.38 -18.52 16.16
N ALA A 32 3.33 -17.71 16.30
CA ALA A 32 2.72 -17.41 17.58
C ALA A 32 2.18 -18.67 18.28
N ALA A 33 1.46 -19.54 17.55
CA ALA A 33 0.93 -20.79 18.09
C ALA A 33 2.05 -21.75 18.54
N ARG A 34 3.15 -21.82 17.77
CA ARG A 34 4.35 -22.62 18.09
C ARG A 34 5.09 -22.09 19.31
N LEU A 35 5.13 -20.77 19.51
CA LEU A 35 5.70 -20.14 20.70
C LEU A 35 4.86 -20.33 21.97
N GLY A 36 3.68 -20.94 21.84
CA GLY A 36 2.89 -21.36 23.00
C GLY A 36 1.64 -20.55 23.25
N ALA A 37 1.30 -19.55 22.42
CA ALA A 37 0.09 -18.74 22.58
C ALA A 37 -1.14 -19.60 22.91
N ARG A 38 -2.00 -19.13 23.82
CA ARG A 38 -3.25 -19.79 24.21
C ARG A 38 -4.18 -19.90 23.00
N ALA A 39 -4.33 -18.80 22.28
CA ALA A 39 -5.18 -18.69 21.10
C ALA A 39 -4.58 -17.72 20.08
N VAL A 40 -4.76 -18.01 18.80
CA VAL A 40 -4.34 -17.17 17.69
C VAL A 40 -5.51 -16.97 16.73
N HIS A 41 -5.93 -15.72 16.53
CA HIS A 41 -6.97 -15.35 15.59
C HIS A 41 -6.32 -14.83 14.31
N ALA A 42 -6.34 -15.65 13.25
CA ALA A 42 -5.84 -15.28 11.93
C ALA A 42 -7.00 -14.70 11.10
N ILE A 43 -6.94 -13.41 10.80
CA ILE A 43 -7.99 -12.66 10.11
C ILE A 43 -7.48 -12.22 8.74
N GLU A 44 -8.17 -12.64 7.68
CA GLU A 44 -7.75 -12.39 6.30
C GLU A 44 -8.96 -12.41 5.36
N ILE A 45 -9.01 -11.46 4.42
CA ILE A 45 -10.05 -11.39 3.39
C ILE A 45 -9.71 -12.25 2.17
N ASN A 46 -8.42 -12.46 1.91
CA ASN A 46 -7.94 -13.28 0.81
C ASN A 46 -8.16 -14.78 1.10
N PRO A 47 -8.73 -15.55 0.14
CA PRO A 47 -8.91 -16.99 0.27
C PRO A 47 -7.63 -17.80 0.59
N ALA A 48 -6.43 -17.22 0.40
CA ALA A 48 -5.16 -17.81 0.80
C ALA A 48 -5.13 -18.29 2.27
N VAL A 49 -5.93 -17.67 3.15
CA VAL A 49 -6.02 -18.08 4.57
C VAL A 49 -6.62 -19.47 4.75
N HIS A 50 -7.30 -20.03 3.76
CA HIS A 50 -7.77 -21.41 3.85
C HIS A 50 -6.62 -22.42 3.91
N LEU A 51 -5.47 -22.11 3.31
CA LEU A 51 -4.26 -22.94 3.43
C LEU A 51 -3.71 -22.99 4.86
N LEU A 52 -3.98 -21.96 5.68
CA LEU A 52 -3.53 -21.94 7.07
C LEU A 52 -4.12 -23.10 7.88
N ARG A 53 -5.33 -23.58 7.54
CA ARG A 53 -5.93 -24.73 8.25
C ARG A 53 -5.13 -26.00 8.03
N ASP A 54 -4.73 -26.26 6.79
CA ASP A 54 -3.92 -27.43 6.43
C ASP A 54 -2.52 -27.31 7.03
N LEU A 55 -1.88 -26.14 6.88
CA LEU A 55 -0.57 -25.87 7.47
C LEU A 55 -0.60 -26.01 9.00
N ALA A 56 -1.65 -25.55 9.67
CA ALA A 56 -1.80 -25.71 11.11
C ALA A 56 -1.97 -27.18 11.51
N ALA A 57 -2.73 -27.98 10.74
CA ALA A 57 -2.90 -29.40 10.98
C ALA A 57 -1.59 -30.18 10.79
N GLU A 58 -0.88 -29.94 9.69
CA GLU A 58 0.44 -30.55 9.38
C GLU A 58 1.47 -30.27 10.48
N ASN A 59 1.37 -29.12 11.15
CA ASN A 59 2.29 -28.70 12.19
C ASN A 59 1.79 -28.99 13.62
N GLY A 60 0.64 -29.66 13.78
CA GLY A 60 0.06 -29.98 15.09
C GLY A 60 -0.43 -28.76 15.90
N LEU A 61 -0.77 -27.66 15.21
CA LEU A 61 -1.15 -26.37 15.81
C LEU A 61 -2.64 -26.03 15.62
N ALA A 62 -3.41 -26.90 14.95
CA ALA A 62 -4.81 -26.65 14.59
C ALA A 62 -5.71 -26.29 15.78
N SER A 63 -5.45 -26.82 16.98
CA SER A 63 -6.25 -26.53 18.18
C SER A 63 -6.09 -25.11 18.72
N LYS A 64 -5.04 -24.38 18.30
CA LYS A 64 -4.73 -23.02 18.78
C LYS A 64 -5.09 -21.92 17.79
N ILE A 65 -5.29 -22.26 16.51
CA ILE A 65 -5.45 -21.28 15.44
C ILE A 65 -6.91 -21.22 15.00
N HIS A 66 -7.51 -20.04 15.13
CA HIS A 66 -8.87 -19.72 14.70
C HIS A 66 -8.80 -18.88 13.43
N VAL A 67 -9.23 -19.45 12.30
CA VAL A 67 -9.18 -18.80 10.99
C VAL A 67 -10.49 -18.07 10.69
N HIS A 68 -10.40 -16.76 10.46
CA HIS A 68 -11.49 -15.87 10.07
C HIS A 68 -11.25 -15.40 8.64
N ALA A 69 -11.95 -16.02 7.68
CA ALA A 69 -11.91 -15.63 6.28
C ALA A 69 -12.89 -14.48 6.01
N ALA A 70 -12.57 -13.31 6.56
CA ALA A 70 -13.44 -12.14 6.57
C ALA A 70 -12.62 -10.85 6.68
N SER A 71 -13.27 -9.72 6.38
CA SER A 71 -12.77 -8.40 6.73
C SER A 71 -12.60 -8.29 8.25
N SER A 72 -11.53 -7.66 8.72
CA SER A 72 -11.34 -7.43 10.16
C SER A 72 -12.48 -6.62 10.76
N PHE A 73 -13.08 -5.70 10.01
CA PHE A 73 -14.22 -4.88 10.43
C PHE A 73 -15.46 -5.70 10.78
N ASP A 74 -15.61 -6.90 10.22
CA ASP A 74 -16.78 -7.77 10.43
C ASP A 74 -16.54 -8.87 11.48
N VAL A 75 -15.30 -9.02 11.96
CA VAL A 75 -14.93 -10.02 12.98
C VAL A 75 -15.14 -9.45 14.37
N GLU A 76 -15.82 -10.21 15.22
CA GLU A 76 -15.99 -9.93 16.64
C GLU A 76 -15.27 -11.00 17.47
N LEU A 77 -14.49 -10.56 18.46
CA LEU A 77 -13.71 -11.45 19.34
C LEU A 77 -14.26 -11.36 20.76
N SER A 78 -14.40 -12.51 21.42
CA SER A 78 -14.91 -12.57 22.81
C SER A 78 -13.90 -12.06 23.84
N GLU A 79 -12.62 -11.99 23.49
CA GLU A 79 -11.55 -11.45 24.33
C GLU A 79 -10.59 -10.58 23.53
N LYS A 80 -9.95 -9.63 24.21
CA LYS A 80 -8.94 -8.75 23.62
C LYS A 80 -7.55 -9.40 23.66
N ALA A 81 -6.76 -9.17 22.63
CA ALA A 81 -5.44 -9.73 22.40
C ALA A 81 -4.34 -9.01 23.19
N ASP A 82 -3.32 -9.79 23.59
CA ASP A 82 -2.05 -9.31 24.13
C ASP A 82 -1.15 -8.74 23.04
N VAL A 83 -1.18 -9.37 21.85
CA VAL A 83 -0.38 -8.99 20.68
C VAL A 83 -1.28 -8.92 19.46
N VAL A 84 -1.24 -7.79 18.76
CA VAL A 84 -1.82 -7.66 17.42
C VAL A 84 -0.67 -7.55 16.41
N VAL A 85 -0.61 -8.43 15.43
CA VAL A 85 0.37 -8.41 14.35
C VAL A 85 -0.33 -8.00 13.06
N SER A 86 0.29 -7.11 12.29
CA SER A 86 -0.15 -6.76 10.95
C SER A 86 1.03 -6.57 10.00
N ASP A 87 0.97 -7.24 8.85
CA ASP A 87 1.88 -7.05 7.73
C ASP A 87 1.12 -6.72 6.44
N LEU A 88 0.61 -5.50 6.38
CA LEU A 88 -0.19 -4.97 5.26
C LEU A 88 0.63 -4.01 4.38
N ARG A 89 1.97 -4.16 4.37
CA ARG A 89 2.90 -3.20 3.76
C ARG A 89 3.06 -3.40 2.25
N GLY A 90 3.25 -2.29 1.53
CA GLY A 90 3.53 -2.26 0.09
C GLY A 90 4.88 -1.62 -0.23
N ALA A 91 4.95 -0.90 -1.36
CA ALA A 91 6.14 -0.10 -1.75
C ALA A 91 6.43 1.08 -0.80
N PHE A 92 5.44 1.43 0.00
CA PHE A 92 5.50 2.31 1.15
C PHE A 92 4.82 1.57 2.31
N ALA A 93 5.16 1.91 3.56
CA ALA A 93 4.67 1.15 4.72
C ALA A 93 3.14 1.25 4.86
N LEU A 94 2.56 2.40 4.52
CA LEU A 94 1.12 2.56 4.36
C LEU A 94 0.71 2.19 2.94
N HIS A 95 -0.39 1.44 2.83
CA HIS A 95 -0.97 1.04 1.57
C HIS A 95 -2.47 0.83 1.77
N ASP A 96 -3.29 1.38 0.88
CA ASP A 96 -4.74 1.23 0.85
C ASP A 96 -5.38 1.54 2.22
N GLN A 97 -6.03 0.55 2.84
CA GLN A 97 -6.76 0.71 4.10
C GLN A 97 -5.92 0.36 5.34
N HIS A 98 -4.61 0.15 5.21
CA HIS A 98 -3.73 -0.27 6.31
C HIS A 98 -3.89 0.61 7.56
N ALA A 99 -3.90 1.94 7.38
CA ALA A 99 -4.07 2.91 8.46
C ALA A 99 -5.38 2.70 9.25
N GLU A 100 -6.48 2.50 8.53
CA GLU A 100 -7.81 2.33 9.10
C GLU A 100 -7.93 0.99 9.82
N ILE A 101 -7.43 -0.09 9.20
CA ILE A 101 -7.42 -1.44 9.77
C ILE A 101 -6.64 -1.47 11.08
N VAL A 102 -5.44 -0.88 11.13
CA VAL A 102 -4.61 -0.87 12.34
C VAL A 102 -5.28 -0.06 13.45
N ARG A 103 -5.90 1.09 13.13
CA ARG A 103 -6.61 1.92 14.11
C ARG A 103 -7.82 1.18 14.69
N ASP A 104 -8.60 0.52 13.84
CA ASP A 104 -9.74 -0.30 14.25
C ASP A 104 -9.31 -1.50 15.11
N ALA A 105 -8.28 -2.24 14.69
CA ALA A 105 -7.72 -3.35 15.43
C ALA A 105 -7.20 -2.94 16.82
N ARG A 106 -6.53 -1.79 16.91
CA ARG A 106 -6.09 -1.23 18.20
C ARG A 106 -7.27 -0.97 19.12
N ALA A 107 -8.36 -0.40 18.60
CA ALA A 107 -9.53 -0.05 19.39
C ALA A 107 -10.33 -1.30 19.83
N ARG A 108 -10.60 -2.22 18.90
CA ARG A 108 -11.47 -3.39 19.15
C ARG A 108 -10.71 -4.58 19.69
N PHE A 109 -9.57 -4.94 19.10
CA PHE A 109 -8.89 -6.20 19.42
C PHE A 109 -7.80 -6.08 20.48
N LEU A 110 -7.10 -4.94 20.62
CA LEU A 110 -6.00 -4.85 21.58
C LEU A 110 -6.49 -4.58 23.01
N ARG A 111 -5.90 -5.26 24.01
CA ARG A 111 -6.14 -4.98 25.43
C ARG A 111 -5.29 -3.80 25.92
N PRO A 112 -5.68 -3.12 27.02
CA PRO A 112 -4.79 -2.18 27.68
C PRO A 112 -3.44 -2.83 28.05
N GLY A 113 -2.34 -2.20 27.66
CA GLY A 113 -0.98 -2.71 27.85
C GLY A 113 -0.56 -3.82 26.88
N GLY A 114 -1.42 -4.20 25.92
CA GLY A 114 -1.02 -5.03 24.79
C GLY A 114 -0.13 -4.27 23.81
N VAL A 115 0.50 -4.99 22.89
CA VAL A 115 1.44 -4.44 21.89
C VAL A 115 0.98 -4.71 20.47
N MET A 116 1.25 -3.76 19.57
CA MET A 116 1.04 -3.92 18.13
C MET A 116 2.37 -4.11 17.42
N PHE A 117 2.40 -5.03 16.45
CA PHE A 117 3.55 -5.28 15.60
C PHE A 117 3.27 -4.94 14.13
N PRO A 118 4.12 -4.10 13.51
CA PRO A 118 5.20 -3.36 14.14
C PRO A 118 4.67 -2.19 14.99
N VAL A 119 5.50 -1.69 15.89
CA VAL A 119 5.17 -0.56 16.76
C VAL A 119 5.18 0.75 15.97
N ALA A 120 6.15 0.93 15.09
CA ALA A 120 6.30 2.17 14.33
C ALA A 120 6.98 1.94 12.98
N ASP A 121 6.74 2.85 12.04
CA ASP A 121 7.47 2.97 10.79
C ASP A 121 8.06 4.38 10.68
N GLU A 122 9.32 4.47 10.26
CA GLU A 122 10.03 5.71 9.96
C GLU A 122 10.34 5.77 8.46
N PHE A 123 10.14 6.93 7.82
CA PHE A 123 10.24 7.09 6.38
C PHE A 123 11.46 7.91 5.99
N PHE A 124 12.23 7.39 5.05
CA PHE A 124 13.48 7.98 4.58
C PHE A 124 13.39 8.35 3.11
N VAL A 125 14.18 9.34 2.73
CA VAL A 125 14.35 9.75 1.33
C VAL A 125 15.82 10.00 1.02
N ALA A 126 16.21 9.68 -0.22
CA ALA A 126 17.49 10.09 -0.81
C ALA A 126 17.33 10.41 -2.30
N GLY A 127 18.21 11.24 -2.84
CA GLY A 127 18.35 11.47 -4.27
C GLY A 127 19.20 10.37 -4.92
N PHE A 128 18.85 9.95 -6.13
CA PHE A 128 19.59 8.94 -6.87
C PHE A 128 19.79 9.32 -8.35
N GLU A 129 20.83 8.75 -8.93
CA GLU A 129 21.21 8.86 -10.34
C GLU A 129 20.89 7.55 -11.04
N SER A 130 20.15 7.61 -12.14
CA SER A 130 19.86 6.44 -12.97
C SER A 130 19.46 6.88 -14.39
N PHE A 131 20.37 6.69 -15.33
CA PHE A 131 20.09 6.87 -16.76
C PHE A 131 19.09 5.85 -17.30
N GLU A 132 18.97 4.66 -16.69
CA GLU A 132 17.95 3.67 -17.07
C GLU A 132 16.54 4.19 -16.80
N LEU A 133 16.26 4.68 -15.58
CA LEU A 133 15.02 5.38 -15.26
C LEU A 133 14.70 6.46 -16.29
N GLN A 134 15.65 7.37 -16.53
CA GLN A 134 15.47 8.47 -17.48
C GLN A 134 15.10 7.94 -18.87
N HIS A 135 15.82 6.93 -19.37
CA HIS A 135 15.56 6.29 -20.64
C HIS A 135 14.15 5.69 -20.66
N ARG A 136 13.79 4.84 -19.69
CA ARG A 136 12.50 4.15 -19.61
C ARG A 136 11.32 5.13 -19.59
N LEU A 137 11.39 6.20 -18.80
CA LEU A 137 10.32 7.19 -18.74
C LEU A 137 10.25 8.03 -20.03
N SER A 138 11.38 8.31 -20.68
CA SER A 138 11.40 9.03 -21.96
C SER A 138 10.72 8.28 -23.10
N LEU A 139 10.67 6.93 -23.04
CA LEU A 139 9.96 6.11 -24.03
C LEU A 139 8.47 6.43 -24.14
N THR A 140 7.85 6.94 -23.07
CA THR A 140 6.46 7.38 -23.10
C THR A 140 6.26 8.51 -24.11
N ALA A 141 7.11 9.53 -24.12
CA ALA A 141 7.04 10.60 -25.13
C ALA A 141 7.55 10.15 -26.50
N GLN A 142 8.68 9.43 -26.54
CA GLN A 142 9.30 9.01 -27.80
C GLN A 142 8.39 8.14 -28.66
N SER A 143 7.50 7.35 -28.04
CA SER A 143 6.50 6.55 -28.78
C SER A 143 5.56 7.43 -29.62
N PHE A 144 5.21 8.63 -29.14
CA PHE A 144 4.42 9.61 -29.89
C PHE A 144 5.28 10.34 -30.93
N GLU A 145 6.48 10.76 -30.55
CA GLU A 145 7.40 11.52 -31.41
C GLU A 145 7.84 10.72 -32.63
N ARG A 146 8.07 9.41 -32.48
CA ARG A 146 8.38 8.49 -33.59
C ARG A 146 7.28 8.46 -34.66
N LEU A 147 6.05 8.81 -34.30
CA LEU A 147 4.89 8.87 -35.19
C LEU A 147 4.55 10.32 -35.61
N GLY A 148 5.41 11.29 -35.30
CA GLY A 148 5.20 12.71 -35.64
C GLY A 148 4.29 13.48 -34.68
N PHE A 149 3.96 12.90 -33.51
CA PHE A 149 3.15 13.57 -32.49
C PHE A 149 4.02 14.18 -31.38
N ARG A 150 3.49 15.19 -30.71
CA ARG A 150 4.08 15.79 -29.50
C ARG A 150 3.79 14.93 -28.27
N GLY A 151 4.83 14.52 -27.53
CA GLY A 151 4.75 13.58 -26.41
C GLY A 151 4.84 14.22 -25.02
N GLU A 152 4.97 15.54 -24.92
CA GLU A 152 5.32 16.24 -23.67
C GLU A 152 4.28 16.05 -22.58
N ALA A 153 2.99 16.04 -22.92
CA ALA A 153 1.91 15.81 -21.95
C ALA A 153 1.96 14.38 -21.37
N ALA A 154 2.32 13.40 -22.18
CA ALA A 154 2.45 12.01 -21.73
C ALA A 154 3.67 11.85 -20.81
N LEU A 155 4.81 12.46 -21.16
CA LEU A 155 5.98 12.48 -20.29
C LEU A 155 5.71 13.23 -18.97
N PHE A 156 5.06 14.39 -19.02
CA PHE A 156 4.71 15.15 -17.82
C PHE A 156 3.82 14.34 -16.87
N SER A 157 2.84 13.61 -17.42
CA SER A 157 2.00 12.70 -16.66
C SER A 157 2.81 11.59 -15.97
N THR A 158 3.70 10.93 -16.73
CA THR A 158 4.57 9.86 -16.22
C THR A 158 5.54 10.34 -15.14
N LEU A 159 6.13 11.53 -15.30
CA LEU A 159 7.06 12.13 -14.32
C LEU A 159 6.34 12.61 -13.06
N ASN A 160 5.05 12.93 -13.13
CA ASN A 160 4.20 13.22 -11.98
C ASN A 160 3.51 11.97 -11.42
N THR A 161 3.97 10.77 -11.75
CA THR A 161 3.43 9.53 -11.18
C THR A 161 4.42 8.93 -10.17
N ARG A 162 3.90 8.40 -9.07
CA ARG A 162 4.70 7.57 -8.15
C ARG A 162 4.88 6.19 -8.76
N HIS A 163 6.11 5.67 -8.70
CA HIS A 163 6.42 4.35 -9.23
C HIS A 163 6.88 3.39 -8.14
N SER A 164 6.61 2.11 -8.36
CA SER A 164 7.29 1.03 -7.63
C SER A 164 8.59 0.70 -8.36
N GLU A 165 9.66 0.54 -7.60
CA GLU A 165 10.93 0.09 -8.19
C GLU A 165 10.78 -1.25 -8.93
N ARG A 166 9.87 -2.12 -8.48
CA ARG A 166 9.65 -3.45 -9.09
C ARG A 166 9.18 -3.33 -10.53
N ASP A 167 8.48 -2.26 -10.86
CA ASP A 167 7.90 -2.04 -12.18
C ASP A 167 8.88 -1.30 -13.11
N LEU A 168 9.80 -0.51 -12.54
CA LEU A 168 10.66 0.39 -13.29
C LEU A 168 12.15 0.04 -13.29
N LEU A 169 12.75 -0.19 -12.14
CA LEU A 169 14.17 -0.52 -11.99
C LEU A 169 14.45 -0.77 -10.52
N GLN A 170 15.44 -1.60 -10.24
CA GLN A 170 15.95 -1.75 -8.89
C GLN A 170 16.97 -0.64 -8.58
N VAL A 171 16.67 0.24 -7.63
CA VAL A 171 17.64 1.23 -7.15
C VAL A 171 18.66 0.55 -6.26
N THR A 172 19.94 0.61 -6.60
CA THR A 172 21.02 0.03 -5.80
C THR A 172 21.61 1.05 -4.83
N ALA A 173 22.43 0.61 -3.88
CA ALA A 173 23.12 1.53 -2.98
C ALA A 173 24.08 2.48 -3.72
N SER A 174 24.68 2.06 -4.84
CA SER A 174 25.58 2.88 -5.66
C SER A 174 24.87 3.96 -6.48
N ASP A 175 23.58 3.79 -6.73
CA ASP A 175 22.76 4.78 -7.45
C ASP A 175 22.41 5.96 -6.56
N VAL A 176 22.42 5.79 -5.23
CA VAL A 176 22.16 6.86 -4.26
C VAL A 176 23.31 7.85 -4.28
N VAL A 177 23.00 9.13 -4.53
CA VAL A 177 24.00 10.19 -4.68
C VAL A 177 23.95 11.25 -3.60
N THR A 178 22.98 11.18 -2.71
CA THR A 178 22.86 12.09 -1.55
C THR A 178 22.96 11.35 -0.23
N THR A 179 23.13 12.08 0.86
CA THR A 179 22.75 11.60 2.19
C THR A 179 21.28 11.22 2.20
N SER A 180 20.89 10.37 3.15
CA SER A 180 19.51 10.02 3.41
C SER A 180 19.02 10.68 4.69
N THR A 181 17.76 11.07 4.75
CA THR A 181 17.19 11.67 5.97
C THR A 181 15.75 11.21 6.17
N SER A 182 15.40 11.01 7.45
CA SER A 182 14.03 10.72 7.87
C SER A 182 13.16 11.96 7.71
N TRP A 183 12.02 11.83 7.04
CA TRP A 183 11.09 12.93 6.77
C TRP A 183 9.74 12.76 7.45
N GLY A 184 9.48 11.62 8.09
CA GLY A 184 8.24 11.37 8.79
C GLY A 184 8.23 10.01 9.45
N ALA A 185 7.28 9.79 10.36
CA ALA A 185 7.09 8.52 11.03
C ALA A 185 5.62 8.32 11.42
N VAL A 186 5.27 7.07 11.69
CA VAL A 186 3.98 6.66 12.25
C VAL A 186 4.24 5.79 13.47
N ASP A 187 3.65 6.14 14.60
CA ASP A 187 3.56 5.27 15.79
C ASP A 187 2.17 4.62 15.82
N TYR A 188 2.09 3.32 15.55
CA TYR A 188 0.82 2.62 15.45
C TYR A 188 0.07 2.50 16.79
N GLY A 189 0.74 2.72 17.92
CA GLY A 189 0.10 2.77 19.24
C GLY A 189 -0.71 4.03 19.46
N SER A 190 -0.32 5.18 18.86
CA SER A 190 -0.97 6.47 19.12
C SER A 190 -1.49 7.20 17.88
N TRP A 191 -1.08 6.80 16.68
CA TRP A 191 -1.44 7.51 15.45
C TRP A 191 -2.94 7.49 15.19
N GLN A 192 -3.46 8.63 14.75
CA GLN A 192 -4.90 8.84 14.50
C GLN A 192 -5.24 8.92 13.02
N GLY A 193 -4.25 8.80 12.12
CA GLY A 193 -4.42 9.03 10.69
C GLY A 193 -3.97 10.42 10.26
N GLY A 194 -4.27 10.75 9.01
CA GLY A 194 -3.98 12.04 8.38
C GLY A 194 -2.72 12.08 7.51
N VAL A 195 -2.47 13.25 6.95
CA VAL A 195 -1.36 13.49 6.01
C VAL A 195 -0.02 13.41 6.76
N ILE A 196 0.91 12.62 6.23
CA ILE A 196 2.30 12.60 6.67
C ILE A 196 3.06 13.58 5.79
N ALA A 197 3.77 14.52 6.41
CA ALA A 197 4.51 15.55 5.71
C ALA A 197 5.81 15.90 6.43
N GLY A 198 6.85 16.20 5.66
CA GLY A 198 8.12 16.64 6.19
C GLY A 198 8.95 17.39 5.17
N THR A 199 9.87 18.22 5.66
CA THR A 199 10.88 18.90 4.85
C THR A 199 12.24 18.53 5.38
N VAL A 200 13.11 18.02 4.51
CA VAL A 200 14.46 17.58 4.86
C VAL A 200 15.48 18.22 3.93
N ALA A 201 16.72 18.32 4.40
CA ALA A 201 17.85 18.73 3.58
C ALA A 201 18.78 17.53 3.36
N LEU A 202 19.01 17.18 2.10
CA LEU A 202 19.96 16.17 1.66
C LEU A 202 21.24 16.86 1.20
N GLU A 203 22.36 16.17 1.31
CA GLU A 203 23.67 16.65 0.84
C GLU A 203 24.17 15.71 -0.25
N ALA A 204 24.56 16.23 -1.41
CA ALA A 204 25.18 15.45 -2.47
C ALA A 204 26.53 14.88 -2.01
N THR A 205 26.69 13.55 -2.07
CA THR A 205 27.89 12.83 -1.62
C THR A 205 28.99 12.80 -2.68
N ARG A 206 28.61 13.00 -3.94
CA ARG A 206 29.48 13.04 -5.12
C ARG A 206 28.85 13.94 -6.18
N ASP A 207 29.65 14.33 -7.16
CA ASP A 207 29.14 14.94 -8.38
C ASP A 207 28.24 13.91 -9.10
N ALA A 208 27.05 14.34 -9.50
CA ALA A 208 26.04 13.45 -10.09
C ALA A 208 24.97 14.22 -10.86
N GLU A 209 24.25 13.50 -11.73
CA GLU A 209 22.99 13.94 -12.31
C GLU A 209 21.84 13.22 -11.60
N MET A 210 21.16 13.92 -10.68
CA MET A 210 20.05 13.36 -9.92
C MET A 210 18.81 13.25 -10.81
N HIS A 211 18.23 12.05 -10.90
CA HIS A 211 17.10 11.73 -11.79
C HIS A 211 15.78 11.54 -11.03
N GLY A 212 15.85 11.27 -9.73
CA GLY A 212 14.69 10.95 -8.91
C GLY A 212 15.02 10.97 -7.41
N LEU A 213 13.96 10.82 -6.62
CA LEU A 213 14.03 10.49 -5.20
C LEU A 213 13.63 9.03 -5.01
N VAL A 214 14.33 8.32 -4.13
CA VAL A 214 13.92 7.00 -3.64
C VAL A 214 13.45 7.15 -2.20
N VAL A 215 12.28 6.58 -1.91
CA VAL A 215 11.63 6.58 -0.60
C VAL A 215 11.50 5.15 -0.10
N TRP A 216 11.89 4.93 1.15
CA TRP A 216 11.81 3.64 1.83
C TRP A 216 11.39 3.83 3.29
N PHE A 217 11.19 2.73 4.00
CA PHE A 217 10.84 2.75 5.41
C PHE A 217 11.78 1.88 6.24
N LYS A 218 11.84 2.21 7.53
CA LYS A 218 12.42 1.41 8.59
C LYS A 218 11.30 1.09 9.58
N ALA A 219 11.00 -0.19 9.73
CA ALA A 219 10.02 -0.70 10.66
C ALA A 219 10.68 -1.04 11.98
N ARG A 220 10.14 -0.51 13.08
CA ARG A 220 10.44 -0.95 14.44
C ARG A 220 9.37 -1.93 14.89
N VAL A 221 9.70 -3.21 14.85
CA VAL A 221 8.77 -4.30 15.16
C VAL A 221 8.50 -4.38 16.65
N ASP A 222 9.54 -4.34 17.48
CA ASP A 222 9.45 -4.32 18.95
C ASP A 222 10.77 -3.82 19.55
N ASP A 223 10.76 -2.90 20.53
CA ASP A 223 11.96 -2.33 21.15
C ASP A 223 13.12 -2.06 20.16
N ASP A 224 14.20 -2.86 20.21
CA ASP A 224 15.40 -2.82 19.35
C ASP A 224 15.33 -3.70 18.07
N ILE A 225 14.21 -4.39 17.85
CA ILE A 225 14.00 -5.27 16.70
C ILE A 225 13.45 -4.45 15.54
N GLU A 226 14.30 -4.27 14.54
CA GLU A 226 14.00 -3.43 13.39
C GLU A 226 14.34 -4.14 12.06
N TYR A 227 13.72 -3.68 10.98
CA TYR A 227 14.15 -3.97 9.61
C TYR A 227 13.86 -2.78 8.71
N GLU A 228 14.52 -2.69 7.57
CA GLU A 228 14.29 -1.62 6.59
C GLU A 228 14.41 -2.15 5.16
N ASN A 229 13.77 -1.48 4.20
CA ASN A 229 13.90 -1.78 2.78
C ASN A 229 14.75 -0.74 2.03
N ARG A 230 15.84 -0.26 2.65
CA ARG A 230 16.72 0.76 2.05
C ARG A 230 17.40 0.29 0.76
N PRO A 231 17.84 1.21 -0.11
CA PRO A 231 18.66 0.87 -1.27
C PRO A 231 19.84 -0.06 -0.95
N GLY A 232 19.97 -1.13 -1.74
CA GLY A 232 20.99 -2.18 -1.54
C GLY A 232 20.58 -3.34 -0.61
N THR A 233 19.36 -3.34 -0.07
CA THR A 233 18.81 -4.50 0.66
C THR A 233 17.95 -5.37 -0.26
N THR A 234 17.85 -6.66 0.06
CA THR A 234 16.93 -7.60 -0.61
C THR A 234 15.76 -7.88 0.33
N MET A 235 14.61 -7.29 0.02
CA MET A 235 13.38 -7.40 0.82
C MET A 235 12.18 -7.73 -0.08
N ALA A 236 11.13 -8.29 0.53
CA ALA A 236 9.87 -8.56 -0.17
C ALA A 236 9.13 -7.27 -0.57
N TYR A 237 9.37 -6.16 0.15
CA TYR A 237 8.74 -4.87 -0.12
C TYR A 237 9.59 -4.04 -1.09
N PRO A 238 9.02 -3.61 -2.22
CA PRO A 238 9.70 -2.69 -3.11
C PRO A 238 9.87 -1.31 -2.45
N ARG A 239 10.64 -0.43 -3.10
CA ARG A 239 10.75 0.98 -2.74
C ARG A 239 9.89 1.86 -3.63
N THR A 240 9.58 3.05 -3.13
CA THR A 240 8.88 4.07 -3.89
C THR A 240 9.87 4.95 -4.63
N VAL A 241 9.64 5.14 -5.93
CA VAL A 241 10.44 6.00 -6.81
C VAL A 241 9.61 7.21 -7.23
N LEU A 242 10.18 8.40 -7.04
CA LEU A 242 9.59 9.69 -7.42
C LEU A 242 10.52 10.37 -8.44
N PRO A 243 10.23 10.28 -9.74
CA PRO A 243 11.05 10.92 -10.78
C PRO A 243 11.05 12.45 -10.63
N LEU A 244 12.11 13.11 -11.10
CA LEU A 244 12.15 14.57 -11.22
C LEU A 244 11.62 15.00 -12.59
N LEU A 245 10.95 16.16 -12.67
CA LEU A 245 10.50 16.74 -13.96
C LEU A 245 11.63 16.94 -14.96
N ARG A 246 12.84 17.16 -14.44
CA ARG A 246 14.08 17.19 -15.19
C ARG A 246 15.23 16.75 -14.28
N PRO A 247 16.30 16.16 -14.81
CA PRO A 247 17.49 15.88 -14.03
C PRO A 247 18.08 17.16 -13.43
N ILE A 248 18.73 17.02 -12.28
CA ILE A 248 19.43 18.10 -11.59
C ILE A 248 20.89 17.71 -11.46
N ARG A 249 21.80 18.50 -12.03
CA ARG A 249 23.22 18.28 -11.80
C ARG A 249 23.59 18.87 -10.44
N VAL A 250 24.26 18.06 -9.62
CA VAL A 250 24.67 18.44 -8.27
C VAL A 250 26.17 18.22 -8.13
N ALA A 251 26.85 19.19 -7.53
CA ALA A 251 28.23 19.03 -7.08
C ALA A 251 28.24 18.39 -5.69
N ARG A 252 29.30 17.68 -5.34
CA ARG A 252 29.53 17.18 -3.98
C ARG A 252 29.41 18.33 -2.97
N GLY A 253 28.69 18.08 -1.87
CA GLY A 253 28.39 19.05 -0.82
C GLY A 253 27.22 19.99 -1.15
N ALA A 254 26.62 19.91 -2.35
CA ALA A 254 25.42 20.68 -2.67
C ALA A 254 24.27 20.27 -1.75
N ARG A 255 23.53 21.27 -1.27
CA ARG A 255 22.33 21.08 -0.45
C ARG A 255 21.09 20.99 -1.33
N ILE A 256 20.28 19.96 -1.11
CA ILE A 256 19.01 19.70 -1.79
C ILE A 256 17.91 19.68 -0.72
N GLU A 257 16.97 20.63 -0.80
CA GLU A 257 15.78 20.62 0.05
C GLU A 257 14.67 19.80 -0.60
N VAL A 258 14.07 18.90 0.17
CA VAL A 258 12.99 18.02 -0.28
C VAL A 258 11.82 18.17 0.69
N THR A 259 10.65 18.56 0.17
CA THR A 259 9.39 18.49 0.89
C THR A 259 8.56 17.32 0.37
N LEU A 260 8.14 16.42 1.25
CA LEU A 260 7.28 15.28 0.92
C LEU A 260 5.94 15.41 1.67
N ARG A 261 4.86 15.01 0.99
CA ARG A 261 3.53 14.86 1.57
C ARG A 261 2.87 13.63 1.00
N VAL A 262 2.22 12.86 1.86
CA VAL A 262 1.45 11.68 1.48
C VAL A 262 0.19 11.59 2.34
N ASP A 263 -0.94 11.23 1.72
CA ASP A 263 -2.17 10.91 2.46
C ASP A 263 -2.04 9.59 3.23
N GLU A 264 -2.96 9.33 4.15
CA GLU A 264 -2.91 8.13 5.00
C GLU A 264 -3.11 6.81 4.24
N GLN A 265 -3.63 6.89 3.00
CA GLN A 265 -3.82 5.76 2.09
C GLN A 265 -2.60 5.50 1.19
N ALA A 266 -1.61 6.40 1.22
CA ALA A 266 -0.45 6.40 0.34
C ALA A 266 -0.76 6.44 -1.17
N VAL A 267 -1.91 7.02 -1.52
CA VAL A 267 -2.39 7.18 -2.90
C VAL A 267 -1.98 8.53 -3.45
N GLN A 268 -2.18 9.61 -2.68
CA GLN A 268 -1.86 10.96 -3.10
C GLN A 268 -0.51 11.40 -2.54
N TRP A 269 0.43 11.65 -3.44
CA TRP A 269 1.78 12.10 -3.13
C TRP A 269 2.01 13.50 -3.68
N ALA A 270 2.73 14.32 -2.92
CA ALA A 270 3.34 15.55 -3.41
C ALA A 270 4.80 15.60 -3.00
N TRP A 271 5.67 15.96 -3.93
CA TRP A 271 7.10 16.14 -3.68
C TRP A 271 7.60 17.41 -4.34
N ASN A 272 8.26 18.24 -3.55
CA ASN A 272 8.94 19.43 -4.02
C ASN A 272 10.43 19.28 -3.79
N VAL A 273 11.22 19.65 -4.80
CA VAL A 273 12.69 19.60 -4.74
C VAL A 273 13.24 20.96 -5.08
N SER A 274 14.04 21.51 -4.18
CA SER A 274 14.75 22.77 -4.36
C SER A 274 16.25 22.56 -4.21
N ALA A 275 17.02 23.02 -5.18
CA ALA A 275 18.48 22.88 -5.20
C ALA A 275 19.13 24.02 -5.99
N THR A 276 20.43 24.19 -5.80
CA THR A 276 21.28 24.99 -6.69
C THR A 276 22.11 24.04 -7.55
N ASP A 277 21.96 24.15 -8.87
CA ASP A 277 22.72 23.35 -9.83
C ASP A 277 24.21 23.80 -9.89
N VAL A 278 25.08 22.99 -10.49
CA VAL A 278 26.51 23.29 -10.74
C VAL A 278 26.72 24.61 -11.48
N ASP A 279 25.75 25.03 -12.30
CA ASP A 279 25.75 26.34 -13.00
C ASP A 279 25.27 27.51 -12.12
N ARG A 280 25.14 27.30 -10.79
CA ARG A 280 24.58 28.24 -9.81
C ARG A 280 23.15 28.68 -10.10
N LYS A 281 22.41 27.87 -10.84
CA LYS A 281 21.00 28.11 -11.16
C LYS A 281 20.12 27.56 -10.05
N GLU A 282 19.20 28.38 -9.55
CA GLU A 282 18.15 27.90 -8.66
C GLU A 282 17.17 27.01 -9.42
N ILE A 283 16.91 25.83 -8.84
CA ILE A 283 15.95 24.86 -9.33
C ILE A 283 14.89 24.68 -8.26
N ALA A 284 13.64 24.77 -8.66
CA ALA A 284 12.48 24.42 -7.85
C ALA A 284 11.53 23.59 -8.70
N LEU A 285 11.40 22.31 -8.36
CA LEU A 285 10.47 21.37 -8.99
C LEU A 285 9.32 21.14 -8.02
N ARG A 286 8.08 21.27 -8.51
CA ARG A 286 6.87 20.97 -7.74
C ARG A 286 6.09 19.90 -8.46
N GLN A 287 5.87 18.76 -7.79
CA GLN A 287 5.26 17.59 -8.38
C GLN A 287 4.22 16.99 -7.45
N ALA A 288 3.22 16.35 -8.04
CA ALA A 288 2.22 15.62 -7.30
C ALA A 288 1.63 14.50 -8.17
N SER A 289 1.30 13.36 -7.56
CA SER A 289 0.59 12.26 -8.21
C SER A 289 -0.68 12.72 -8.91
N PHE A 290 -1.35 13.73 -8.35
CA PHE A 290 -2.51 14.37 -8.94
C PHE A 290 -2.27 14.89 -10.37
N PHE A 291 -1.09 15.45 -10.66
CA PHE A 291 -0.75 15.93 -11.99
C PHE A 291 -0.40 14.80 -12.98
N GLY A 292 -0.13 13.59 -12.47
CA GLY A 292 0.08 12.37 -13.27
C GLY A 292 -1.21 11.60 -13.58
N MET A 293 -2.35 12.03 -13.02
CA MET A 293 -3.63 11.34 -13.25
C MET A 293 -4.37 11.96 -14.43
N PRO A 294 -4.66 11.20 -15.51
CA PRO A 294 -5.55 11.66 -16.58
C PRO A 294 -7.02 11.56 -16.13
N VAL A 295 -7.40 12.34 -15.12
CA VAL A 295 -8.78 12.39 -14.62
C VAL A 295 -9.54 13.56 -15.25
N GLY A 296 -10.68 13.25 -15.87
CA GLY A 296 -11.59 14.26 -16.39
C GLY A 296 -12.31 15.03 -15.28
N ILE A 297 -12.73 16.26 -15.58
CA ILE A 297 -13.51 17.13 -14.66
C ILE A 297 -14.76 16.41 -14.14
N GLU A 298 -15.41 15.60 -14.97
CA GLU A 298 -16.59 14.84 -14.56
C GLU A 298 -16.28 13.82 -13.46
N THR A 299 -15.12 13.14 -13.54
CA THR A 299 -14.66 12.21 -12.51
C THR A 299 -14.38 12.94 -11.19
N LEU A 300 -13.72 14.10 -11.25
CA LEU A 300 -13.47 14.92 -10.07
C LEU A 300 -14.76 15.44 -9.44
N ARG A 301 -15.74 15.84 -10.26
CA ARG A 301 -17.08 16.21 -9.77
C ARG A 301 -17.75 15.06 -9.06
N LYS A 302 -17.72 13.85 -9.64
CA LYS A 302 -18.30 12.64 -9.02
C LYS A 302 -17.64 12.25 -7.69
N ALA A 303 -16.36 12.60 -7.50
CA ALA A 303 -15.63 12.36 -6.26
C ALA A 303 -15.85 13.43 -5.18
N SER A 304 -16.53 14.55 -5.50
CA SER A 304 -16.82 15.61 -4.53
C SER A 304 -17.85 15.16 -3.49
N SER A 305 -17.64 15.55 -2.23
CA SER A 305 -18.63 15.33 -1.15
C SER A 305 -19.97 16.05 -1.40
N SER A 306 -19.97 17.07 -2.26
CA SER A 306 -21.18 17.82 -2.64
C SER A 306 -21.92 17.22 -3.85
N PHE A 307 -21.39 16.16 -4.47
CA PHE A 307 -22.02 15.56 -5.63
C PHE A 307 -23.21 14.71 -5.21
N ALA A 308 -24.39 15.01 -5.78
CA ALA A 308 -25.58 14.21 -5.60
C ALA A 308 -25.68 13.18 -6.76
N PRO A 309 -25.38 11.90 -6.52
CA PRO A 309 -25.40 10.89 -7.58
C PRO A 309 -26.83 10.51 -7.97
N GLU A 310 -27.07 10.32 -9.27
CA GLU A 310 -28.29 9.70 -9.79
C GLU A 310 -28.00 8.25 -10.23
N ARG A 311 -29.02 7.38 -10.14
CA ARG A 311 -28.88 5.97 -10.56
C ARG A 311 -28.74 5.87 -12.08
N GLY A 312 -27.54 5.55 -12.56
CA GLY A 312 -27.31 5.21 -13.96
C GLY A 312 -27.71 3.77 -14.34
N PRO A 313 -27.63 3.39 -15.62
CA PRO A 313 -28.02 2.06 -16.11
C PRO A 313 -27.30 0.89 -15.42
N ARG A 314 -25.99 1.05 -15.12
CA ARG A 314 -25.22 0.03 -14.37
C ARG A 314 -25.69 -0.12 -12.93
N ALA A 315 -26.12 0.97 -12.28
CA ALA A 315 -26.66 0.93 -10.93
C ALA A 315 -28.03 0.23 -10.89
N ALA A 316 -28.87 0.42 -11.91
CA ALA A 316 -30.13 -0.29 -12.04
C ALA A 316 -29.93 -1.81 -12.17
N LEU A 317 -28.97 -2.24 -13.00
CA LEU A 317 -28.57 -3.65 -13.10
C LEU A 317 -28.10 -4.20 -11.75
N ALA A 318 -27.13 -3.53 -11.11
CA ALA A 318 -26.60 -3.98 -9.83
C ALA A 318 -27.71 -4.07 -8.76
N SER A 319 -28.60 -3.08 -8.70
CA SER A 319 -29.75 -3.10 -7.79
C SER A 319 -30.69 -4.27 -8.06
N PHE A 320 -30.97 -4.60 -9.32
CA PHE A 320 -31.82 -5.74 -9.66
C PHE A 320 -31.20 -7.06 -9.18
N VAL A 321 -29.90 -7.26 -9.45
CA VAL A 321 -29.18 -8.46 -9.06
C VAL A 321 -29.12 -8.58 -7.53
N LEU A 322 -28.75 -7.51 -6.83
CA LEU A 322 -28.68 -7.49 -5.36
C LEU A 322 -30.05 -7.78 -4.72
N SER A 323 -31.14 -7.20 -5.24
CA SER A 323 -32.49 -7.49 -4.76
C SER A 323 -32.94 -8.93 -5.02
N ALA A 324 -32.32 -9.64 -5.96
CA ALA A 324 -32.61 -11.04 -6.25
C ALA A 324 -31.83 -12.02 -5.36
N MET A 325 -30.86 -11.55 -4.56
CA MET A 325 -30.11 -12.36 -3.60
C MET A 325 -30.87 -12.51 -2.27
N ASP A 326 -32.10 -13.05 -2.34
CA ASP A 326 -33.01 -13.19 -1.19
C ASP A 326 -32.90 -14.56 -0.48
N GLY A 327 -31.97 -15.41 -0.92
CA GLY A 327 -31.76 -16.77 -0.40
C GLY A 327 -32.69 -17.83 -1.00
N THR A 328 -33.55 -17.47 -1.97
CA THR A 328 -34.52 -18.39 -2.59
C THR A 328 -34.19 -18.75 -4.05
N ALA A 329 -33.53 -17.85 -4.77
CA ALA A 329 -33.14 -18.05 -6.17
C ALA A 329 -31.72 -18.60 -6.29
N SER A 330 -31.50 -19.55 -7.20
CA SER A 330 -30.15 -20.01 -7.52
C SER A 330 -29.39 -18.95 -8.34
N LEU A 331 -28.06 -19.06 -8.40
CA LEU A 331 -27.23 -18.20 -9.27
C LEU A 331 -27.73 -18.24 -10.72
N HIS A 332 -28.11 -19.42 -11.22
CA HIS A 332 -28.66 -19.58 -12.56
C HIS A 332 -29.99 -18.83 -12.74
N ASP A 333 -30.89 -18.90 -11.76
CA ASP A 333 -32.17 -18.18 -11.81
C ASP A 333 -31.97 -16.66 -11.82
N ILE A 334 -31.00 -16.17 -11.04
CA ILE A 334 -30.65 -14.74 -11.02
C ILE A 334 -30.07 -14.32 -12.37
N GLU A 335 -29.21 -15.14 -13.00
CA GLU A 335 -28.66 -14.89 -14.34
C GLU A 335 -29.78 -14.79 -15.40
N GLU A 336 -30.72 -15.74 -15.43
CA GLU A 336 -31.83 -15.73 -16.40
C GLU A 336 -32.79 -14.56 -16.17
N ARG A 337 -33.17 -14.27 -14.91
CA ARG A 337 -34.00 -13.11 -14.56
C ARG A 337 -33.33 -11.80 -14.99
N THR A 338 -32.01 -11.69 -14.81
CA THR A 338 -31.24 -10.51 -15.20
C THR A 338 -31.18 -10.37 -16.72
N ALA A 339 -30.98 -11.47 -17.45
CA ALA A 339 -31.02 -11.47 -18.91
C ALA A 339 -32.38 -11.03 -19.46
N ALA A 340 -33.47 -11.48 -18.83
CA ALA A 340 -34.83 -11.09 -19.20
C ALA A 340 -35.11 -9.60 -18.92
N ALA A 341 -34.65 -9.08 -17.78
CA ALA A 341 -34.85 -7.68 -17.38
C ALA A 341 -33.99 -6.69 -18.17
N PHE A 342 -32.83 -7.12 -18.69
CA PHE A 342 -31.87 -6.26 -19.40
C PHE A 342 -31.51 -6.81 -20.80
N PRO A 343 -32.50 -7.00 -21.71
CA PRO A 343 -32.32 -7.74 -22.97
C PRO A 343 -31.38 -7.06 -23.98
N LYS A 344 -31.08 -5.77 -23.80
CA LYS A 344 -30.16 -5.01 -24.65
C LYS A 344 -28.68 -5.32 -24.36
N HIS A 345 -28.38 -6.02 -23.27
CA HIS A 345 -27.01 -6.35 -22.88
C HIS A 345 -26.67 -7.79 -23.26
N PRO A 346 -25.42 -8.07 -23.69
CA PRO A 346 -25.00 -9.44 -23.99
C PRO A 346 -25.12 -10.35 -22.77
N ARG A 347 -25.76 -11.52 -22.93
CA ARG A 347 -25.98 -12.50 -21.84
C ARG A 347 -24.71 -12.84 -21.07
N ALA A 348 -23.60 -13.11 -21.76
CA ALA A 348 -22.32 -13.41 -21.13
C ALA A 348 -21.80 -12.27 -20.23
N SER A 349 -22.03 -11.02 -20.62
CA SER A 349 -21.64 -9.84 -19.83
C SER A 349 -22.50 -9.68 -18.58
N LEU A 350 -23.80 -9.98 -18.69
CA LEU A 350 -24.72 -9.99 -17.55
C LEU A 350 -24.37 -11.11 -16.56
N ALA A 351 -24.15 -12.33 -17.05
CA ALA A 351 -23.76 -13.47 -16.20
C ALA A 351 -22.48 -13.19 -15.42
N ARG A 352 -21.46 -12.60 -16.08
CA ARG A 352 -20.23 -12.18 -15.39
C ARG A 352 -20.52 -11.15 -14.28
N GLN A 353 -21.31 -10.12 -14.55
CA GLN A 353 -21.65 -9.11 -13.54
C GLN A 353 -22.48 -9.68 -12.39
N VAL A 354 -23.40 -10.61 -12.67
CA VAL A 354 -24.15 -11.33 -11.64
C VAL A 354 -23.18 -12.08 -10.72
N ARG A 355 -22.25 -12.86 -11.30
CA ARG A 355 -21.24 -13.60 -10.54
C ARG A 355 -20.33 -12.67 -9.73
N GLU A 356 -19.87 -11.56 -10.31
CA GLU A 356 -19.04 -10.57 -9.61
C GLU A 356 -19.77 -10.00 -8.39
N LEU A 357 -21.06 -9.69 -8.50
CA LEU A 357 -21.87 -9.19 -7.39
C LEU A 357 -22.16 -10.29 -6.35
N VAL A 358 -22.51 -11.49 -6.78
CA VAL A 358 -22.78 -12.63 -5.88
C VAL A 358 -21.52 -12.97 -5.08
N MET A 359 -20.36 -13.09 -5.74
CA MET A 359 -19.09 -13.35 -5.07
C MET A 359 -18.70 -12.26 -4.07
N ARG A 360 -19.18 -11.03 -4.25
CA ARG A 360 -18.84 -9.89 -3.40
C ARG A 360 -19.82 -9.68 -2.24
N TYR A 361 -21.09 -10.02 -2.40
CA TYR A 361 -22.16 -9.60 -1.48
C TYR A 361 -23.05 -10.74 -0.96
N ALA A 362 -22.95 -11.96 -1.51
CA ALA A 362 -23.64 -13.12 -0.93
C ALA A 362 -22.99 -13.52 0.41
N ARG A 363 -23.80 -14.10 1.30
CA ARG A 363 -23.39 -14.54 2.64
C ARG A 363 -22.89 -15.98 2.67
#